data_AF-A0A6B9Z749-F1
#
_entry.id   AF-A0A6B9Z749-F1
#
_cell.length_a   1.000
_cell.length_b   1.000
_cell.length_c   1.000
_cell.angle_alpha   90.00
_cell.angle_beta   90.00
_cell.angle_gamma   90.00
#
_symmetry.space_group_name_H-M   'P 1'
#
loop_
_entity.id
_entity.type
_entity.pdbx_description
1 polymer ?
#
loop_
_entity_poly.entity_id
_entity_poly.type
_entity_poly.pdbx_seq_one_letter_code
_entity_poly.pdbx_strand_id
1 'polypeptide(L)'
;MSEQMIEIQTKLYLYDLANLAKEHGFKADDNWEFSMANNAERISIQKNYFPTNVTKIVPEILLQVLNSVRTALKQSLAVKDAPDAQSIIADELNYLVAFNPKRPRT
;
A
#
# COMPACT_ATOMS: atom_id res chain seq x y z
N MET A 1 -20.29 -9.18 -2.16
CA MET A 1 -20.15 -7.70 -2.15
C MET A 1 -18.69 -7.30 -1.88
N SER A 2 -18.07 -7.87 -0.85
CA SER A 2 -16.67 -7.58 -0.47
C SER A 2 -15.65 -7.94 -1.57
N GLU A 3 -15.81 -9.07 -2.27
CA GLU A 3 -14.89 -9.51 -3.33
C GLU A 3 -14.80 -8.53 -4.51
N GLN A 4 -15.95 -8.07 -5.03
CA GLN A 4 -15.98 -7.07 -6.10
C GLN A 4 -15.33 -5.75 -5.65
N MET A 5 -15.55 -5.35 -4.39
CA MET A 5 -14.93 -4.15 -3.84
C MET A 5 -13.41 -4.31 -3.73
N ILE A 6 -12.92 -5.48 -3.27
CA ILE A 6 -11.48 -5.80 -3.22
C ILE A 6 -10.87 -5.75 -4.62
N GLU A 7 -11.54 -6.34 -5.62
CA GLU A 7 -11.06 -6.33 -7.00
C GLU A 7 -10.97 -4.91 -7.57
N ILE A 8 -12.01 -4.09 -7.38
CA ILE A 8 -12.03 -2.70 -7.85
C ILE A 8 -10.90 -1.89 -7.18
N GLN A 9 -10.79 -1.97 -5.84
CA GLN A 9 -9.76 -1.25 -5.10
C GLN A 9 -8.36 -1.69 -5.52
N THR A 10 -8.14 -2.99 -5.71
CA THR A 10 -6.86 -3.53 -6.18
C THR A 10 -6.50 -2.99 -7.56
N LYS A 11 -7.45 -2.98 -8.51
CA LYS A 11 -7.21 -2.48 -9.87
C LYS A 11 -6.89 -0.99 -9.89
N LEU A 12 -7.65 -0.18 -9.15
CA LEU A 12 -7.40 1.26 -9.03
C LEU A 12 -6.01 1.52 -8.41
N TYR A 13 -5.69 0.82 -7.32
CA TYR A 13 -4.41 0.97 -6.65
C TYR A 13 -3.23 0.63 -7.58
N LEU A 14 -3.29 -0.50 -8.29
CA LEU A 14 -2.26 -0.91 -9.25
C LEU A 14 -2.13 0.07 -10.42
N TYR A 15 -3.23 0.61 -10.91
CA TYR A 15 -3.23 1.62 -11.97
C TYR A 15 -2.50 2.88 -11.52
N ASP A 16 -2.82 3.39 -10.34
CA ASP A 16 -2.18 4.57 -9.76
C ASP A 16 -0.69 4.33 -9.49
N LEU A 17 -0.31 3.14 -9.00
CA LEU A 17 1.11 2.76 -8.84
C LEU A 17 1.89 2.76 -10.15
N ALA A 18 1.30 2.19 -11.21
CA ALA A 18 1.95 2.11 -12.52
C ALA A 18 2.15 3.52 -13.11
N ASN A 19 1.15 4.38 -12.98
CA ASN A 19 1.24 5.77 -13.41
C ASN A 19 2.29 6.53 -12.60
N LEU A 20 2.25 6.44 -11.28
CA LEU A 20 3.19 7.14 -10.39
C LEU A 20 4.64 6.68 -10.62
N ALA A 21 4.86 5.38 -10.81
CA ALA A 21 6.16 4.83 -11.15
C ALA A 21 6.67 5.39 -12.49
N LYS A 22 5.79 5.49 -13.49
CA LYS A 22 6.12 6.06 -14.81
C LYS A 22 6.42 7.57 -14.73
N GLU A 23 5.57 8.34 -14.04
CA GLU A 23 5.70 9.79 -13.89
C GLU A 23 6.98 10.20 -13.16
N HIS A 24 7.41 9.38 -12.20
CA HIS A 24 8.60 9.64 -11.38
C HIS A 24 9.84 8.82 -11.79
N GLY A 25 9.79 8.16 -12.95
CA GLY A 25 10.94 7.47 -13.55
C GLY A 25 11.51 6.36 -12.66
N PHE A 26 10.66 5.46 -12.17
CA PHE A 26 11.09 4.27 -11.44
C PHE A 26 11.90 3.35 -12.36
N LYS A 27 13.04 2.88 -11.86
CA LYS A 27 13.93 1.92 -12.52
C LYS A 27 13.53 0.49 -12.18
N ALA A 28 14.14 -0.48 -12.87
CA ALA A 28 13.87 -1.90 -12.63
C ALA A 28 14.20 -2.36 -11.19
N ASP A 29 15.09 -1.65 -10.49
CA ASP A 29 15.45 -1.93 -9.10
C ASP A 29 14.71 -1.06 -8.07
N ASP A 30 13.84 -0.15 -8.53
CA ASP A 30 12.92 0.61 -7.69
C ASP A 30 11.68 -0.25 -7.40
N ASN A 31 11.59 -0.76 -6.17
CA ASN A 31 10.44 -1.54 -5.74
C ASN A 31 9.55 -0.72 -4.82
N TRP A 32 8.24 -0.94 -4.94
CA TRP A 32 7.27 -0.44 -3.97
C TRP A 32 7.34 -1.27 -2.69
N GLU A 33 7.42 -0.57 -1.57
CA GLU A 33 7.18 -1.10 -0.24
C GLU A 33 5.81 -0.62 0.26
N PHE A 34 5.14 -1.45 1.05
CA PHE A 34 3.74 -1.27 1.39
C PHE A 34 3.54 -1.26 2.90
N SER A 35 2.80 -0.26 3.40
CA SER A 35 2.35 -0.19 4.78
C SER A 35 0.83 -0.06 4.82
N MET A 36 0.19 -0.89 5.65
CA MET A 36 -1.11 -0.49 6.22
C MET A 36 -0.81 0.55 7.30
N ALA A 37 -1.55 1.64 7.30
CA ALA A 37 -1.21 2.79 8.13
C ALA A 37 -2.47 3.45 8.70
N ASN A 38 -2.36 4.00 9.90
CA ASN A 38 -3.28 5.01 10.38
C ASN A 38 -2.88 6.41 9.84
N ASN A 39 -3.62 7.44 10.24
CA ASN A 39 -3.40 8.79 9.74
C ASN A 39 -2.02 9.36 10.13
N ALA A 40 -1.51 9.07 11.34
CA ALA A 40 -0.23 9.57 11.80
C ALA A 40 0.94 8.92 11.05
N GLU A 41 0.88 7.60 10.88
CA GLU A 41 1.87 6.82 10.13
C GLU A 41 1.91 7.20 8.66
N ARG A 42 0.74 7.35 8.02
CA ARG A 42 0.60 7.84 6.65
C ARG A 42 1.32 9.18 6.49
N ILE A 43 1.08 10.13 7.39
CA ILE A 43 1.74 11.45 7.35
C ILE A 43 3.25 11.30 7.51
N SER A 44 3.72 10.44 8.43
CA SER A 44 5.14 10.18 8.63
C SER A 44 5.80 9.64 7.36
N ILE A 45 5.22 8.62 6.72
CA ILE A 45 5.73 8.04 5.47
C ILE A 45 5.79 9.09 4.36
N GLN A 46 4.73 9.89 4.18
CA GLN A 46 4.68 10.94 3.14
C GLN A 46 5.69 12.08 3.36
N LYS A 47 6.08 12.33 4.62
CA LYS A 47 7.15 13.28 4.95
C LYS A 47 8.53 12.74 4.65
N ASN A 48 8.73 11.43 4.80
CA ASN A 48 10.04 10.80 4.70
C ASN A 48 10.38 10.27 3.30
N TYR A 49 9.38 10.01 2.45
CA TYR A 49 9.58 9.40 1.13
C TYR A 49 8.82 10.13 0.02
N PHE A 50 9.34 10.08 -1.20
CA PHE A 50 8.64 10.61 -2.38
C PHE A 50 9.08 9.87 -3.67
N PRO A 51 8.16 9.52 -4.58
CA PRO A 51 6.71 9.67 -4.47
C PRO A 51 6.07 8.62 -3.55
N THR A 52 4.84 8.89 -3.11
CA THR A 52 4.03 7.96 -2.31
C THR A 52 2.65 7.81 -2.91
N ASN A 53 2.15 6.59 -3.02
CA ASN A 53 0.74 6.32 -3.32
C ASN A 53 -0.01 6.11 -1.99
N VAL A 54 -1.16 6.77 -1.83
CA VAL A 54 -1.96 6.69 -0.61
C VAL A 54 -3.42 6.54 -0.98
N THR A 55 -4.04 5.45 -0.52
CA THR A 55 -5.47 5.23 -0.69
C THR A 55 -6.09 4.91 0.66
N LYS A 56 -7.22 5.57 0.96
CA LYS A 56 -8.02 5.23 2.13
C LYS A 56 -8.86 3.99 1.79
N ILE A 57 -8.72 2.94 2.59
CA ILE A 57 -9.42 1.66 2.40
C ILE A 57 -10.06 1.28 3.73
N VAL A 58 -11.29 0.77 3.69
CA VAL A 58 -11.98 0.36 4.91
C VAL A 58 -11.24 -0.83 5.56
N PRO A 59 -11.12 -0.88 6.90
CA PRO A 59 -10.39 -1.91 7.63
C PRO A 59 -10.74 -3.34 7.19
N GLU A 60 -12.02 -3.60 6.92
CA GLU A 60 -12.58 -4.91 6.57
C GLU A 60 -11.92 -5.58 5.35
N ILE A 61 -11.47 -4.77 4.38
CA ILE A 61 -10.88 -5.28 3.12
C ILE A 61 -9.40 -4.92 2.97
N LEU A 62 -8.84 -4.12 3.89
CA LEU A 62 -7.50 -3.53 3.75
C LEU A 62 -6.40 -4.61 3.55
N LEU A 63 -6.40 -5.65 4.40
CA LEU A 63 -5.45 -6.76 4.28
C LEU A 63 -5.62 -7.54 2.97
N GLN A 64 -6.87 -7.73 2.53
CA GLN A 64 -7.16 -8.47 1.30
C GLN A 64 -6.71 -7.70 0.06
N VAL A 65 -6.91 -6.39 0.04
CA VAL A 65 -6.38 -5.52 -1.02
C VAL A 65 -4.84 -5.52 -1.02
N LEU A 66 -4.19 -5.39 0.15
CA LEU A 66 -2.73 -5.48 0.24
C LEU A 66 -2.18 -6.79 -0.35
N ASN A 67 -2.76 -7.92 0.04
CA ASN A 67 -2.34 -9.24 -0.45
C ASN A 67 -2.57 -9.38 -1.96
N SER A 68 -3.67 -8.84 -2.48
CA SER A 68 -4.00 -8.86 -3.90
C SER A 68 -3.02 -8.01 -4.73
N VAL A 69 -2.68 -6.82 -4.24
CA VAL A 69 -1.67 -5.93 -4.84
C VAL A 69 -0.29 -6.59 -4.85
N ARG A 70 0.17 -7.15 -3.71
CA ARG A 70 1.47 -7.85 -3.64
C ARG A 70 1.55 -9.03 -4.60
N THR A 71 0.47 -9.82 -4.68
CA THR A 71 0.37 -10.95 -5.61
C THR A 71 0.46 -10.47 -7.06
N ALA A 72 -0.28 -9.43 -7.44
CA ALA A 72 -0.26 -8.88 -8.78
C ALA A 72 1.12 -8.31 -9.18
N LEU A 73 1.85 -7.75 -8.21
CA LEU A 73 3.23 -7.27 -8.41
C LEU A 73 4.30 -8.37 -8.30
N LYS A 74 3.90 -9.64 -8.13
CA LYS A 74 4.80 -10.78 -7.93
C LYS A 74 5.78 -10.58 -6.76
N GLN A 75 5.40 -9.77 -5.77
CA GLN A 75 6.18 -9.59 -4.55
C GLN A 75 5.88 -10.72 -3.58
N SER A 76 6.93 -11.20 -2.90
CA SER A 76 6.76 -12.22 -1.86
C SER A 76 5.87 -11.68 -0.74
N LEU A 77 4.86 -12.46 -0.35
CA LEU A 77 4.13 -12.20 0.89
C LEU A 77 5.09 -12.52 2.03
N ALA A 78 5.62 -11.50 2.70
CA ALA A 78 6.29 -11.71 3.98
C ALA A 78 5.22 -12.17 4.98
N VAL A 79 5.12 -13.49 5.18
CA VAL A 79 4.11 -14.15 6.02
C VAL A 79 4.28 -13.81 7.52
N LYS A 80 5.39 -13.19 7.93
CA LYS A 80 5.77 -13.16 9.34
C LYS A 80 4.99 -12.21 10.25
N ASP A 81 4.33 -11.17 9.73
CA ASP A 81 3.70 -10.15 10.57
C ASP A 81 2.42 -9.57 9.95
N ALA A 82 1.59 -10.38 9.28
CA ALA A 82 0.30 -9.90 8.80
C ALA A 82 -0.59 -9.58 10.02
N PRO A 83 -0.99 -8.31 10.24
CA PRO A 83 -1.82 -7.97 11.38
C PRO A 83 -3.15 -8.69 11.26
N ASP A 84 -3.59 -9.26 12.38
CA ASP A 84 -4.93 -9.84 12.45
C ASP A 84 -6.00 -8.75 12.36
N ALA A 85 -7.24 -9.16 12.11
CA ALA A 85 -8.36 -8.22 11.99
C ALA A 85 -8.54 -7.35 13.24
N GLN A 86 -8.19 -7.86 14.42
CA GLN A 86 -8.32 -7.13 15.68
C GLN A 86 -7.30 -5.98 15.75
N SER A 87 -6.07 -6.23 15.31
CA SER A 87 -4.98 -5.26 15.28
C SER A 87 -5.26 -4.15 14.26
N ILE A 88 -5.81 -4.49 13.09
CA ILE A 88 -6.22 -3.50 12.08
C ILE A 88 -7.24 -2.51 12.66
N ILE A 89 -8.20 -3.00 13.47
CA ILE A 89 -9.21 -2.15 14.11
C ILE A 89 -8.60 -1.36 15.27
N ALA A 90 -7.83 -2.02 16.14
CA ALA A 90 -7.23 -1.40 17.33
C ALA A 90 -6.27 -0.27 16.99
N ASP A 91 -5.47 -0.45 15.94
CA ASP A 91 -4.48 0.54 15.49
C ASP A 91 -5.05 1.55 14.48
N GLU A 92 -6.37 1.50 14.22
CA GLU A 92 -7.09 2.37 13.29
C GLU A 92 -6.51 2.37 11.86
N LEU A 93 -6.03 1.21 11.40
CA LEU A 93 -5.43 1.08 10.07
C LEU A 93 -6.49 1.22 8.99
N ASN A 94 -6.42 2.31 8.23
CA ASN A 94 -7.40 2.65 7.21
C ASN A 94 -6.78 3.28 5.95
N TYR A 95 -5.46 3.21 5.82
CA TYR A 95 -4.72 3.58 4.62
C TYR A 95 -3.86 2.42 4.13
N LEU A 96 -3.78 2.27 2.81
CA LEU A 96 -2.72 1.53 2.14
C LEU A 96 -1.76 2.53 1.52
N VAL A 97 -0.51 2.52 1.98
CA VAL A 97 0.54 3.44 1.55
C VAL A 97 1.62 2.66 0.83
N ALA A 98 1.97 3.06 -0.38
CA ALA A 98 3.13 2.58 -1.10
C ALA A 98 4.19 3.67 -1.17
N PHE A 99 5.43 3.29 -0.90
CA PHE A 99 6.60 4.18 -0.93
C PHE A 99 7.81 3.39 -1.41
N ASN A 100 8.94 4.06 -1.64
CA ASN A 100 10.20 3.40 -1.97
C ASN A 100 11.28 3.90 -1.00
N PRO A 101 11.83 3.04 -0.11
CA PRO A 101 12.84 3.44 0.86
C PRO A 101 14.13 3.99 0.24
N LYS A 102 14.43 3.64 -1.01
CA LYS A 102 15.57 4.17 -1.77
C LYS A 102 15.35 5.60 -2.26
N ARG A 103 14.14 6.15 -2.08
CA ARG A 103 13.75 7.50 -2.50
C ARG A 103 13.29 8.33 -1.30
N PRO A 104 14.20 8.64 -0.34
CA PRO A 104 13.89 9.54 0.75
C PRO A 104 13.56 10.93 0.22
N ARG A 105 12.63 11.61 0.89
CA ARG A 105 12.25 12.99 0.58
C ARG A 105 13.30 13.93 1.17
N THR A 106 14.12 14.53 0.30
CA THR A 106 15.07 15.60 0.64
C THR A 106 14.39 16.97 0.73
#